data_AF-A0A9Q0MLX2-F1
#
_entry.id   AF-A0A9Q0MLX2-F1
#
_cell.length_a   1.000
_cell.length_b   1.000
_cell.length_c   1.000
_cell.angle_alpha   90.00
_cell.angle_beta   90.00
_cell.angle_gamma   90.00
#
_symmetry.space_group_name_H-M   'P 1'
#
loop_
_entity.id
_entity.type
_entity.pdbx_description
1 polymer ?
#
loop_
_entity_poly.entity_id
_entity_poly.type
_entity_poly.pdbx_seq_one_letter_code
_entity_poly.pdbx_strand_id
1 'polypeptide(L)'
;ESIPSCRPCDSPRTVHPECNPIPIPAGDHYYPEINVTSGERLCFPFMRSLPGQQSLGPREQINQNTAFLDASQIYGENSCVCTKLKGFAGRMNSTQHPIRGKELLPQSPHHPECKSPSGMCFIAGDGRASEQPGLTAIHTTFLREHNRIVEGLRGVNPHWNNEQLFNHARRIVVAQNQHLTFNEFLPRILSWNAVNLYGLKLLPQGYYKEYNPNCNPGIVSEFAAAAFRIGHSLLRPHIPRLSINHQPIDPPLLLRDGFFKMDALLAPGIMDEIMRGLVATPMETLDQFITGEVTNHLFEDRRIPFSGIDLVSLNVQRARDHGIPSYNNYRALCNLKRAQTWDDLSREIPPEVIARFKRIYASVDDIDLFPGGMSERPLQGGLVGPTFACIIGIQFRQLRKCDRFWYETDDPNLRFTEAQLNEIRKTTLAKIICENMEITGDMQRAAFDLPSNFLNPRVPCHTMPQIDLSAWRENVVVGCQISGRQIGVGQSAFPSPCTSCICTNEGTQCASLRITDCNQLAREWSREAILADDVCSAQCGLVLQGNQAPGIPGLSPPPSRTI
;
A
#
# COMPACT_ATOMS: atom_id res chain seq x y z
N GLU A 1 -21.82 1.78 21.26
CA GLU A 1 -21.24 0.50 20.81
C GLU A 1 -21.99 0.05 19.57
N SER A 2 -21.31 -0.18 18.43
CA SER A 2 -21.96 -0.49 17.14
C SER A 2 -21.90 -1.98 16.75
N ILE A 3 -21.36 -2.85 17.61
CA ILE A 3 -21.30 -4.30 17.39
C ILE A 3 -21.97 -5.01 18.58
N PRO A 4 -22.99 -5.87 18.36
CA PRO A 4 -23.62 -6.61 19.43
C PRO A 4 -22.63 -7.53 20.16
N SER A 5 -22.76 -7.64 21.49
CA SER A 5 -21.97 -8.58 22.28
C SER A 5 -22.45 -10.02 22.05
N CYS A 6 -21.91 -10.69 21.04
CA CYS A 6 -22.20 -12.10 20.73
C CYS A 6 -21.51 -13.09 21.68
N ARG A 7 -21.29 -12.72 22.95
CA ARG A 7 -20.57 -13.54 23.94
C ARG A 7 -21.41 -14.69 24.51
N PRO A 8 -22.70 -14.52 24.85
CA PRO A 8 -23.53 -15.63 25.30
C PRO A 8 -23.62 -16.74 24.25
N CYS A 9 -23.60 -18.01 24.67
CA CYS A 9 -23.69 -19.14 23.75
C CYS A 9 -25.03 -19.22 23.01
N ASP A 10 -26.09 -18.64 23.58
CA ASP A 10 -27.42 -18.56 22.97
C ASP A 10 -27.66 -17.24 22.20
N SER A 11 -26.62 -16.41 22.04
CA SER A 11 -26.66 -15.13 21.32
C SER A 11 -27.25 -15.17 19.91
N PRO A 12 -27.20 -16.28 19.13
CA PRO A 12 -27.93 -16.37 17.87
C PRO A 12 -29.46 -16.19 18.01
N ARG A 13 -30.01 -16.47 19.19
CA ARG A 13 -31.43 -16.35 19.51
C ARG A 13 -31.74 -15.13 20.37
N THR A 14 -30.85 -14.79 21.31
CA THR A 14 -31.09 -13.76 22.34
C THR A 14 -30.55 -12.38 21.96
N VAL A 15 -29.55 -12.31 21.09
CA VAL A 15 -28.88 -11.05 20.70
C VAL A 15 -29.11 -10.73 19.23
N HIS A 16 -28.64 -11.58 18.33
CA HIS A 16 -28.77 -11.37 16.89
C HIS A 16 -28.55 -12.69 16.12
N PRO A 17 -29.33 -13.01 15.05
CA PRO A 17 -29.18 -14.26 14.29
C PRO A 17 -27.83 -14.43 13.57
N GLU A 18 -27.06 -13.36 13.41
CA GLU A 18 -25.70 -13.39 12.85
C GLU A 18 -24.60 -13.60 13.91
N CYS A 19 -24.96 -13.69 15.19
CA CYS A 19 -24.05 -14.22 16.19
C CYS A 19 -23.81 -15.70 15.90
N ASN A 20 -22.57 -16.17 16.08
CA ASN A 20 -22.19 -17.58 15.92
C ASN A 20 -21.06 -17.95 16.89
N PRO A 21 -21.32 -17.85 18.20
CA PRO A 21 -20.32 -17.98 19.26
C PRO A 21 -19.63 -19.35 19.24
N ILE A 22 -18.38 -19.40 19.69
CA ILE A 22 -17.59 -20.64 19.74
C ILE A 22 -17.64 -21.20 21.16
N PRO A 23 -18.31 -22.34 21.41
CA PRO A 23 -18.38 -22.92 22.74
C PRO A 23 -17.04 -23.49 23.19
N ILE A 24 -16.70 -23.25 24.46
CA ILE A 24 -15.53 -23.88 25.07
C ILE A 24 -15.80 -25.39 25.21
N PRO A 25 -14.86 -26.26 24.77
CA PRO A 25 -15.00 -27.70 24.91
C PRO A 25 -14.79 -28.14 26.36
N ALA A 26 -15.35 -29.31 26.71
CA ALA A 26 -15.09 -29.92 28.01
C ALA A 26 -13.61 -30.29 28.15
N GLY A 27 -13.02 -30.00 29.30
CA GLY A 27 -11.61 -30.29 29.58
C GLY A 27 -10.61 -29.39 28.84
N ASP A 28 -11.04 -28.22 28.38
CA ASP A 28 -10.12 -27.19 27.90
C ASP A 28 -9.04 -26.89 28.97
N HIS A 29 -7.79 -26.76 28.52
CA HIS A 29 -6.64 -26.64 29.39
C HIS A 29 -6.52 -25.28 30.10
N TYR A 30 -7.17 -24.25 29.56
CA TYR A 30 -7.05 -22.87 30.03
C TYR A 30 -8.41 -22.27 30.41
N TYR A 31 -9.42 -22.45 29.56
CA TYR A 31 -10.73 -21.86 29.75
C TYR A 31 -11.67 -22.80 30.50
N PRO A 32 -12.44 -22.31 31.50
CA PRO A 32 -13.47 -23.14 32.11
C PRO A 32 -14.66 -23.29 31.15
N GLU A 33 -15.25 -24.50 31.10
CA GLU A 33 -16.45 -24.77 30.29
C GLU A 33 -17.64 -23.92 30.76
N ILE A 34 -17.72 -23.65 32.06
CA ILE A 34 -18.78 -22.87 32.70
C ILE A 34 -18.15 -21.63 33.33
N ASN A 35 -18.76 -20.47 33.08
CA ASN A 35 -18.39 -19.24 33.76
C ASN A 35 -18.77 -19.34 35.24
N VAL A 36 -17.77 -19.27 36.13
CA VAL A 36 -17.95 -19.43 37.58
C VAL A 36 -18.84 -18.36 38.21
N THR A 37 -18.99 -17.19 37.57
CA THR A 37 -19.79 -16.08 38.07
C THR A 37 -21.24 -16.16 37.59
N SER A 38 -21.48 -16.49 36.31
CA SER A 38 -22.85 -16.55 35.78
C SER A 38 -23.49 -17.94 35.86
N GLY A 39 -22.70 -19.01 36.00
CA GLY A 39 -23.18 -20.39 35.92
C GLY A 39 -23.53 -20.83 34.48
N GLU A 40 -23.31 -19.98 33.49
CA GLU A 40 -23.60 -20.25 32.09
C GLU A 40 -22.39 -20.85 31.37
N ARG A 41 -22.63 -21.56 30.27
CA ARG A 41 -21.56 -22.05 29.41
C ARG A 41 -20.73 -20.90 28.86
N LEU A 42 -19.41 -21.02 28.91
CA LEU A 42 -18.50 -20.04 28.34
C LEU A 42 -18.41 -20.22 26.83
N CYS A 43 -18.46 -19.10 26.10
CA CYS A 43 -18.25 -19.05 24.67
C CYS A 43 -17.33 -17.87 24.30
N PHE A 44 -16.54 -18.04 23.23
CA PHE A 44 -15.90 -16.90 22.59
C PHE A 44 -16.90 -16.13 21.73
N PRO A 45 -16.91 -14.78 21.82
CA PRO A 45 -17.79 -13.97 21.01
C PRO A 45 -17.39 -14.05 19.55
N PHE A 46 -18.36 -14.31 18.68
CA PHE A 46 -18.13 -14.33 17.25
C PHE A 46 -19.38 -13.81 16.52
N MET A 47 -19.17 -12.81 15.67
CA MET A 47 -20.17 -12.28 14.74
C MET A 47 -19.76 -12.67 13.32
N ARG A 48 -20.72 -13.18 12.55
CA ARG A 48 -20.53 -13.50 11.14
C ARG A 48 -20.15 -12.25 10.35
N SER A 49 -19.29 -12.42 9.35
CA SER A 49 -18.90 -11.32 8.46
C SER A 49 -20.11 -10.83 7.67
N LEU A 50 -20.16 -9.52 7.41
CA LEU A 50 -21.24 -8.93 6.64
C LEU A 50 -21.36 -9.59 5.26
N PRO A 51 -22.59 -9.94 4.83
CA PRO A 51 -22.82 -10.50 3.51
C PRO A 51 -22.50 -9.46 2.42
N GLY A 52 -21.76 -9.88 1.39
CA GLY A 52 -21.36 -9.05 0.24
C GLY A 52 -22.04 -9.41 -1.07
N GLN A 53 -22.85 -10.47 -1.10
CA GLN A 53 -23.56 -10.87 -2.32
C GLN A 53 -24.60 -9.81 -2.74
N GLN A 54 -24.59 -9.45 -4.03
CA GLN A 54 -25.51 -8.45 -4.61
C GLN A 54 -26.81 -9.05 -5.15
N SER A 55 -26.84 -10.38 -5.36
CA SER A 55 -27.98 -11.12 -5.90
C SER A 55 -28.23 -12.40 -5.11
N LEU A 56 -29.35 -13.07 -5.37
CA LEU A 56 -29.65 -14.38 -4.80
C LEU A 56 -28.55 -15.38 -5.21
N GLY A 57 -27.96 -16.05 -4.22
CA GLY A 57 -26.87 -17.00 -4.45
C GLY A 57 -26.18 -17.39 -3.14
N PRO A 58 -25.05 -18.12 -3.23
CA PRO A 58 -24.20 -18.40 -2.09
C PRO A 58 -23.82 -17.11 -1.36
N ARG A 59 -23.70 -17.18 -0.02
CA ARG A 59 -23.28 -16.04 0.78
C ARG A 59 -21.82 -15.73 0.49
N GLU A 60 -21.53 -14.47 0.21
CA GLU A 60 -20.18 -13.93 0.03
C GLU A 60 -19.90 -12.86 1.10
N GLN A 61 -18.66 -12.40 1.21
CA GLN A 61 -18.27 -11.38 2.18
C GLN A 61 -17.72 -10.11 1.50
N ILE A 62 -17.71 -9.01 2.26
CA ILE A 62 -17.25 -7.71 1.77
C ILE A 62 -15.78 -7.50 2.13
N ASN A 63 -14.95 -7.16 1.14
CA ASN A 63 -13.70 -6.48 1.40
C ASN A 63 -13.97 -4.97 1.51
N GLN A 64 -13.71 -4.40 2.69
CA GLN A 64 -13.92 -2.97 2.94
C GLN A 64 -12.74 -2.11 2.49
N ASN A 65 -11.57 -2.72 2.23
CA ASN A 65 -10.39 -2.01 1.74
C ASN A 65 -10.26 -2.14 0.22
N THR A 66 -9.41 -1.30 -0.37
CA THR A 66 -8.97 -1.51 -1.75
C THR A 66 -8.16 -2.80 -1.84
N ALA A 67 -8.32 -3.57 -2.92
CA ALA A 67 -7.56 -4.82 -3.10
C ALA A 67 -6.11 -4.57 -3.51
N PHE A 68 -5.86 -3.45 -4.21
CA PHE A 68 -4.54 -3.09 -4.73
C PHE A 68 -3.53 -2.83 -3.61
N LEU A 69 -2.25 -3.01 -3.94
CA LEU A 69 -1.13 -2.56 -3.09
C LEU A 69 -0.91 -1.05 -3.29
N ASP A 70 -1.91 -0.26 -2.93
CA ASP A 70 -2.00 1.20 -3.16
C ASP A 70 -1.75 2.02 -1.88
N ALA A 71 -1.14 1.37 -0.88
CA ALA A 71 -0.88 1.93 0.44
C ALA A 71 -2.15 2.46 1.15
N SER A 72 -3.34 1.90 0.88
CA SER A 72 -4.59 2.26 1.57
C SER A 72 -4.51 2.11 3.08
N GLN A 73 -3.64 1.25 3.62
CA GLN A 73 -3.37 1.18 5.06
C GLN A 73 -2.76 2.47 5.65
N ILE A 74 -2.17 3.32 4.80
CA ILE A 74 -1.62 4.64 5.16
C ILE A 74 -2.62 5.74 4.78
N TYR A 75 -3.20 5.68 3.58
CA TYR A 75 -3.96 6.78 2.98
C TYR A 75 -5.49 6.65 3.07
N GLY A 76 -6.01 5.51 3.49
CA GLY A 76 -7.43 5.18 3.49
C GLY A 76 -7.87 4.54 2.18
N GLU A 77 -8.96 3.79 2.28
CA GLU A 77 -9.63 3.07 1.20
C GLU A 77 -10.51 3.96 0.32
N ASN A 78 -10.84 5.18 0.78
CA ASN A 78 -11.65 6.15 0.05
C ASN A 78 -11.23 7.60 0.32
N SER A 79 -11.78 8.52 -0.46
CA SER A 79 -11.46 9.95 -0.37
C SER A 79 -11.85 10.56 0.98
N CYS A 80 -12.92 10.11 1.63
CA CYS A 80 -13.36 10.65 2.92
C CYS A 80 -12.35 10.35 4.02
N VAL A 81 -11.82 9.12 4.08
CA VAL A 81 -10.76 8.74 5.03
C VAL A 81 -9.47 9.48 4.67
N CYS A 82 -9.08 9.50 3.39
CA CYS A 82 -7.90 10.21 2.93
C CYS A 82 -7.90 11.70 3.31
N THR A 83 -9.02 12.40 3.11
CA THR A 83 -9.16 13.82 3.49
C THR A 83 -9.00 14.05 4.99
N LYS A 84 -9.45 13.13 5.85
CA LYS A 84 -9.27 13.23 7.31
C LYS A 84 -7.80 13.02 7.74
N LEU A 85 -7.06 12.24 6.96
CA LEU A 85 -5.66 11.91 7.21
C LEU A 85 -4.68 12.89 6.54
N LYS A 86 -5.16 13.74 5.62
CA LYS A 86 -4.37 14.84 5.04
C LYS A 86 -4.11 15.94 6.08
N GLY A 87 -2.87 16.38 6.15
CA GLY A 87 -2.42 17.53 6.91
C GLY A 87 -2.21 18.76 6.04
N PHE A 88 -1.52 19.77 6.58
CA PHE A 88 -1.19 21.00 5.86
C PHE A 88 0.05 20.81 4.97
N ALA A 89 0.21 21.71 3.98
CA ALA A 89 1.41 21.78 3.12
C ALA A 89 1.74 20.48 2.35
N GLY A 90 0.71 19.69 2.03
CA GLY A 90 0.83 18.41 1.33
C GLY A 90 1.26 17.23 2.20
N ARG A 91 1.40 17.42 3.52
CA ARG A 91 1.79 16.38 4.49
C ARG A 91 0.59 15.51 4.90
N MET A 92 0.85 14.38 5.55
CA MET A 92 -0.12 13.65 6.36
C MET A 92 -0.34 14.39 7.69
N ASN A 93 -1.56 14.29 8.22
CA ASN A 93 -1.90 14.76 9.56
C ASN A 93 -1.20 13.89 10.60
N SER A 94 -0.74 14.50 11.70
CA SER A 94 0.08 13.82 12.69
C SER A 94 -0.09 14.46 14.07
N THR A 95 0.10 13.66 15.12
CA THR A 95 0.24 14.18 16.48
C THR A 95 1.67 14.65 16.70
N GLN A 96 1.85 15.89 17.15
CA GLN A 96 3.16 16.36 17.61
C GLN A 96 3.54 15.63 18.89
N HIS A 97 4.74 15.06 18.91
CA HIS A 97 5.22 14.32 20.08
C HIS A 97 5.30 15.26 21.30
N PRO A 98 4.84 14.84 22.50
CA PRO A 98 4.79 15.69 23.70
C PRO A 98 6.11 16.37 24.14
N ILE A 99 7.24 15.90 23.64
CA ILE A 99 8.59 16.39 23.98
C ILE A 99 9.41 16.79 22.74
N ARG A 100 8.75 17.14 21.64
CA ARG A 100 9.39 17.51 20.35
C ARG A 100 10.19 16.39 19.66
N GLY A 101 9.83 15.13 19.91
CA GLY A 101 10.23 13.98 19.07
C GLY A 101 9.61 14.05 17.66
N LYS A 102 9.91 13.06 16.81
CA LYS A 102 9.33 13.01 15.45
C LYS A 102 7.82 12.76 15.54
N GLU A 103 7.11 13.19 14.49
CA GLU A 103 5.66 13.05 14.35
C GLU A 103 5.17 11.62 14.65
N LEU A 104 4.04 11.50 15.34
CA LEU A 104 3.32 10.23 15.53
C LEU A 104 2.06 10.23 14.68
N LEU A 105 1.44 9.06 14.52
CA LEU A 105 0.10 8.98 13.93
C LEU A 105 -0.87 9.96 14.64
N PRO A 106 -1.88 10.48 13.93
CA PRO A 106 -2.91 11.31 14.55
C PRO A 106 -3.69 10.49 15.58
N GLN A 107 -3.97 11.09 16.73
CA GLN A 107 -4.78 10.47 17.79
C GLN A 107 -6.27 10.81 17.64
N SER A 108 -7.14 9.90 18.07
CA SER A 108 -8.59 10.08 18.08
C SER A 108 -9.21 9.57 19.40
N PRO A 109 -10.16 10.32 19.99
CA PRO A 109 -10.97 9.86 21.13
C PRO A 109 -12.12 8.94 20.70
N HIS A 110 -12.32 8.74 19.40
CA HIS A 110 -13.47 8.03 18.84
C HIS A 110 -13.10 6.66 18.24
N HIS A 111 -11.89 6.17 18.51
CA HIS A 111 -11.47 4.86 18.03
C HIS A 111 -12.28 3.76 18.72
N PRO A 112 -13.01 2.90 17.96
CA PRO A 112 -14.03 2.02 18.52
C PRO A 112 -13.50 0.94 19.47
N GLU A 113 -12.26 0.50 19.26
CA GLU A 113 -11.63 -0.56 20.06
C GLU A 113 -10.64 -0.01 21.10
N CYS A 114 -10.60 1.30 21.31
CA CYS A 114 -9.56 1.90 22.14
C CYS A 114 -9.64 1.47 23.61
N LYS A 115 -8.49 1.06 24.16
CA LYS A 115 -8.33 0.63 25.56
C LYS A 115 -7.26 1.44 26.31
N SER A 116 -6.70 2.49 25.68
CA SER A 116 -5.77 3.42 26.33
C SER A 116 -6.43 4.12 27.53
N PRO A 117 -5.77 4.20 28.70
CA PRO A 117 -6.23 5.01 29.84
C PRO A 117 -6.57 6.46 29.49
N SER A 118 -5.83 7.08 28.56
CA SER A 118 -6.11 8.43 28.06
C SER A 118 -7.43 8.56 27.28
N GLY A 119 -8.03 7.45 26.85
CA GLY A 119 -9.14 7.42 25.90
C GLY A 119 -8.72 7.69 24.44
N MET A 120 -7.42 7.83 24.16
CA MET A 120 -6.89 8.17 22.84
C MET A 120 -6.15 6.98 22.21
N CYS A 121 -6.51 6.68 20.96
CA CYS A 121 -5.78 5.73 20.12
C CYS A 121 -5.41 6.37 18.80
N PHE A 122 -4.45 5.78 18.09
CA PHE A 122 -4.02 6.29 16.79
C PHE A 122 -4.99 5.89 15.68
N ILE A 123 -5.11 6.75 14.67
CA ILE A 123 -5.83 6.47 13.43
C ILE A 123 -4.86 6.52 12.25
N ALA A 124 -5.10 5.67 11.25
CA ALA A 124 -4.42 5.67 9.97
C ALA A 124 -5.41 5.32 8.86
N GLY A 125 -4.90 4.97 7.68
CA GLY A 125 -5.74 4.52 6.57
C GLY A 125 -6.50 3.23 6.86
N ASP A 126 -5.89 2.30 7.60
CA ASP A 126 -6.58 1.11 8.12
C ASP A 126 -6.99 1.29 9.58
N GLY A 127 -8.22 0.90 9.91
CA GLY A 127 -8.80 1.05 11.26
C GLY A 127 -8.11 0.22 12.34
N ARG A 128 -7.24 -0.72 11.99
CA ARG A 128 -6.49 -1.58 12.94
C ARG A 128 -5.11 -1.05 13.26
N ALA A 129 -4.75 0.17 12.83
CA ALA A 129 -3.42 0.73 13.08
C ALA A 129 -3.03 0.82 14.56
N SER A 130 -4.00 0.78 15.49
CA SER A 130 -3.80 0.71 16.94
C SER A 130 -3.97 -0.70 17.53
N GLU A 131 -4.02 -1.76 16.71
CA GLU A 131 -4.24 -3.12 17.22
C GLU A 131 -3.12 -3.53 18.17
N GLN A 132 -1.86 -3.34 17.80
CA GLN A 132 -0.72 -3.60 18.68
C GLN A 132 0.48 -2.67 18.39
N PRO A 133 1.41 -2.46 19.35
CA PRO A 133 2.43 -1.41 19.29
C PRO A 133 3.41 -1.47 18.11
N GLY A 134 3.83 -2.67 17.70
CA GLY A 134 4.70 -2.88 16.56
C GLY A 134 4.04 -2.54 15.22
N LEU A 135 2.73 -2.80 15.08
CA LEU A 135 1.96 -2.38 13.90
C LEU A 135 1.89 -0.85 13.85
N THR A 136 1.55 -0.22 14.97
CA THR A 136 1.53 1.25 15.10
C THR A 136 2.88 1.87 14.73
N ALA A 137 3.98 1.25 15.15
CA ALA A 137 5.33 1.72 14.82
C ALA A 137 5.59 1.72 13.30
N ILE A 138 5.22 0.64 12.60
CA ILE A 138 5.35 0.56 11.13
C ILE A 138 4.46 1.60 10.42
N HIS A 139 3.20 1.77 10.85
CA HIS A 139 2.32 2.81 10.30
C HIS A 139 2.91 4.21 10.51
N THR A 140 3.48 4.47 11.69
CA THR A 140 4.15 5.73 12.01
C THR A 140 5.37 5.95 11.12
N THR A 141 6.18 4.92 10.87
CA THR A 141 7.32 4.98 9.95
C THR A 141 6.90 5.41 8.55
N PHE A 142 5.82 4.85 8.00
CA PHE A 142 5.37 5.21 6.65
C PHE A 142 4.67 6.57 6.58
N LEU A 143 4.01 7.02 7.66
CA LEU A 143 3.55 8.41 7.76
C LEU A 143 4.75 9.37 7.68
N ARG A 144 5.80 9.11 8.47
CA ARG A 144 7.02 9.91 8.47
C ARG A 144 7.69 9.88 7.10
N GLU A 145 7.70 8.73 6.42
CA GLU A 145 8.26 8.61 5.07
C GLU A 145 7.50 9.48 4.06
N HIS A 146 6.16 9.47 4.08
CA HIS A 146 5.37 10.38 3.24
C HIS A 146 5.79 11.83 3.48
N ASN A 147 5.81 12.25 4.75
CA ASN A 147 6.15 13.61 5.11
C ASN A 147 7.59 13.98 4.73
N ARG A 148 8.55 13.06 4.84
CA ARG A 148 9.94 13.23 4.38
C ARG A 148 10.02 13.43 2.87
N ILE A 149 9.27 12.63 2.10
CA ILE A 149 9.20 12.76 0.64
C ILE A 149 8.56 14.10 0.23
N VAL A 150 7.51 14.55 0.92
CA VAL A 150 6.89 15.87 0.70
C VAL A 150 7.91 16.99 0.84
N GLU A 151 8.73 16.98 1.90
CA GLU A 151 9.76 18.01 2.11
C GLU A 151 10.83 17.99 1.00
N GLY A 152 11.27 16.81 0.59
CA GLY A 152 12.22 16.67 -0.50
C GLY A 152 11.65 17.14 -1.85
N LEU A 153 10.40 16.78 -2.16
CA LEU A 153 9.71 17.23 -3.37
C LEU A 153 9.50 18.75 -3.38
N ARG A 154 9.15 19.35 -2.24
CA ARG A 154 9.03 20.81 -2.10
C ARG A 154 10.37 21.50 -2.36
N GLY A 155 11.48 20.90 -1.92
CA GLY A 155 12.82 21.42 -2.17
C GLY A 155 13.22 21.42 -3.65
N VAL A 156 12.79 20.44 -4.44
CA VAL A 156 13.10 20.37 -5.88
C VAL A 156 12.05 21.01 -6.78
N ASN A 157 10.81 21.17 -6.30
CA ASN A 157 9.68 21.80 -7.00
C ASN A 157 8.98 22.83 -6.10
N PRO A 158 9.59 24.01 -5.84
CA PRO A 158 8.98 25.04 -4.98
C PRO A 158 7.65 25.61 -5.50
N HIS A 159 7.37 25.42 -6.80
CA HIS A 159 6.14 25.87 -7.46
C HIS A 159 4.94 24.92 -7.26
N TRP A 160 5.16 23.70 -6.76
CA TRP A 160 4.07 22.75 -6.55
C TRP A 160 3.16 23.17 -5.40
N ASN A 161 1.86 23.05 -5.63
CA ASN A 161 0.86 23.27 -4.58
C ASN A 161 0.74 22.05 -3.65
N ASN A 162 -0.03 22.22 -2.57
CA ASN A 162 -0.21 21.19 -1.54
C ASN A 162 -0.76 19.86 -2.09
N GLU A 163 -1.70 19.91 -3.05
CA GLU A 163 -2.28 18.70 -3.64
C GLU A 163 -1.29 17.99 -4.57
N GLN A 164 -0.48 18.74 -5.33
CA GLN A 164 0.60 18.15 -6.14
C GLN A 164 1.62 17.46 -5.23
N LEU A 165 2.11 18.14 -4.19
CA LEU A 165 3.05 17.56 -3.22
C LEU A 165 2.51 16.28 -2.59
N PHE A 166 1.27 16.30 -2.08
CA PHE A 166 0.64 15.13 -1.46
C PHE A 166 0.53 13.96 -2.43
N ASN A 167 0.00 14.20 -3.64
CA ASN A 167 -0.27 13.11 -4.58
C ASN A 167 1.02 12.54 -5.17
N HIS A 168 2.05 13.34 -5.43
CA HIS A 168 3.36 12.84 -5.85
C HIS A 168 4.05 12.05 -4.72
N ALA A 169 4.01 12.54 -3.48
CA ALA A 169 4.55 11.80 -2.34
C ALA A 169 3.80 10.47 -2.10
N ARG A 170 2.45 10.50 -2.15
CA ARG A 170 1.62 9.29 -2.10
C ARG A 170 2.04 8.29 -3.17
N ARG A 171 2.17 8.74 -4.42
CA ARG A 171 2.54 7.87 -5.54
C ARG A 171 3.92 7.23 -5.36
N ILE A 172 4.90 7.98 -4.83
CA ILE A 172 6.24 7.43 -4.51
C ILE A 172 6.16 6.41 -3.38
N VAL A 173 5.47 6.70 -2.29
CA VAL A 173 5.33 5.76 -1.15
C VAL A 173 4.56 4.50 -1.55
N VAL A 174 3.55 4.61 -2.41
CA VAL A 174 2.88 3.44 -3.02
C VAL A 174 3.89 2.59 -3.79
N ALA A 175 4.70 3.21 -4.65
CA ALA A 175 5.73 2.50 -5.39
C ALA A 175 6.78 1.84 -4.49
N GLN A 176 7.20 2.52 -3.41
CA GLN A 176 8.07 1.94 -2.39
C GLN A 176 7.40 0.72 -1.72
N ASN A 177 6.13 0.82 -1.33
CA ASN A 177 5.39 -0.27 -0.71
C ASN A 177 5.31 -1.49 -1.64
N GLN A 178 4.91 -1.28 -2.90
CA GLN A 178 4.86 -2.34 -3.93
C GLN A 178 6.24 -2.97 -4.17
N HIS A 179 7.28 -2.14 -4.31
CA HIS A 179 8.64 -2.61 -4.54
C HIS A 179 9.13 -3.47 -3.37
N LEU A 180 8.97 -3.01 -2.12
CA LEU A 180 9.40 -3.75 -0.93
C LEU A 180 8.65 -5.08 -0.77
N THR A 181 7.34 -5.09 -1.03
CA THR A 181 6.55 -6.32 -0.95
C THR A 181 7.09 -7.38 -1.92
N PHE A 182 7.36 -7.01 -3.18
CA PHE A 182 7.81 -7.98 -4.19
C PHE A 182 9.31 -8.29 -4.15
N ASN A 183 10.14 -7.31 -3.79
CA ASN A 183 11.60 -7.44 -3.79
C ASN A 183 12.11 -8.12 -2.51
N GLU A 184 11.56 -7.73 -1.35
CA GLU A 184 12.09 -8.16 -0.06
C GLU A 184 11.19 -9.20 0.61
N PHE A 185 9.88 -8.94 0.72
CA PHE A 185 8.97 -9.77 1.51
C PHE A 185 8.60 -11.11 0.84
N LEU A 186 8.04 -11.08 -0.38
CA LEU A 186 7.53 -12.29 -1.04
C LEU A 186 8.57 -13.41 -1.22
N PRO A 187 9.85 -13.13 -1.56
CA PRO A 187 10.86 -14.19 -1.67
C PRO A 187 11.10 -14.96 -0.38
N ARG A 188 10.97 -14.32 0.80
CA ARG A 188 11.10 -15.02 2.10
C ARG A 188 9.89 -15.90 2.38
N ILE A 189 8.68 -15.43 2.05
CA ILE A 189 7.47 -16.22 2.28
C ILE A 189 7.41 -17.43 1.33
N LEU A 190 7.62 -17.21 0.03
CA LEU A 190 7.30 -18.19 -1.00
C LEU A 190 8.49 -19.05 -1.45
N SER A 191 9.74 -18.62 -1.20
CA SER A 191 10.96 -19.03 -1.92
C SER A 191 11.12 -18.42 -3.31
N TRP A 192 12.38 -18.33 -3.78
CA TRP A 192 12.70 -17.89 -5.14
C TRP A 192 12.12 -18.77 -6.24
N ASN A 193 11.98 -20.08 -5.99
CA ASN A 193 11.39 -21.00 -6.97
C ASN A 193 9.91 -20.68 -7.21
N ALA A 194 9.14 -20.45 -6.14
CA ALA A 194 7.74 -20.06 -6.27
C ALA A 194 7.58 -18.64 -6.82
N VAL A 195 8.45 -17.69 -6.43
CA VAL A 195 8.47 -16.32 -7.01
C VAL A 195 8.62 -16.38 -8.53
N ASN A 196 9.50 -17.25 -9.04
CA ASN A 196 9.66 -17.45 -10.48
C ASN A 196 8.42 -18.14 -11.09
N LEU A 197 7.93 -19.21 -10.47
CA LEU A 197 6.76 -19.97 -10.94
C LEU A 197 5.52 -19.10 -11.12
N TYR A 198 5.28 -18.16 -10.19
CA TYR A 198 4.12 -17.28 -10.21
C TYR A 198 4.36 -15.93 -10.92
N GLY A 199 5.54 -15.72 -11.53
CA GLY A 199 5.83 -14.49 -12.28
C GLY A 199 5.96 -13.25 -11.39
N LEU A 200 6.41 -13.42 -10.14
CA LEU A 200 6.48 -12.36 -9.13
C LEU A 200 7.85 -11.66 -9.11
N LYS A 201 8.81 -12.12 -9.90
CA LYS A 201 10.12 -11.48 -10.00
C LYS A 201 10.01 -10.10 -10.64
N LEU A 202 10.61 -9.10 -9.99
CA LEU A 202 10.65 -7.72 -10.48
C LEU A 202 11.64 -7.56 -11.64
N LEU A 203 11.44 -6.50 -12.43
CA LEU A 203 12.35 -6.17 -13.52
C LEU A 203 13.53 -5.35 -12.96
N PRO A 204 14.77 -5.65 -13.37
CA PRO A 204 15.93 -4.85 -12.96
C PRO A 204 15.98 -3.48 -13.65
N GLN A 205 15.37 -3.34 -14.84
CA GLN A 205 15.26 -2.09 -15.58
C GLN A 205 14.01 -2.08 -16.48
N GLY A 206 13.64 -0.89 -16.97
CA GLY A 206 12.52 -0.71 -17.89
C GLY A 206 11.15 -0.90 -17.23
N TYR A 207 10.15 -1.22 -18.05
CA TYR A 207 8.73 -1.24 -17.68
C TYR A 207 8.12 -2.65 -17.76
N TYR A 208 7.14 -2.91 -16.89
CA TYR A 208 6.27 -4.09 -16.89
C TYR A 208 5.13 -3.92 -17.90
N LYS A 209 4.95 -4.92 -18.76
CA LYS A 209 4.07 -4.85 -19.95
C LYS A 209 2.91 -5.84 -19.95
N GLU A 210 2.71 -6.57 -18.85
CA GLU A 210 1.69 -7.63 -18.80
C GLU A 210 0.41 -7.21 -18.08
N TYR A 211 0.20 -5.90 -17.85
CA TYR A 211 -1.05 -5.39 -17.31
C TYR A 211 -2.23 -5.91 -18.13
N ASN A 212 -3.23 -6.49 -17.45
CA ASN A 212 -4.43 -7.01 -18.09
C ASN A 212 -5.68 -6.30 -17.52
N PRO A 213 -6.37 -5.46 -18.30
CA PRO A 213 -7.57 -4.76 -17.84
C PRO A 213 -8.77 -5.69 -17.60
N ASN A 214 -8.72 -6.93 -18.10
CA ASN A 214 -9.81 -7.90 -17.99
C ASN A 214 -9.64 -8.88 -16.81
N CYS A 215 -8.59 -8.76 -16.00
CA CYS A 215 -8.41 -9.64 -14.84
C CYS A 215 -8.98 -9.03 -13.56
N ASN A 216 -9.36 -9.89 -12.62
CA ASN A 216 -9.96 -9.50 -11.35
C ASN A 216 -8.86 -9.25 -10.30
N PRO A 217 -8.70 -8.01 -9.79
CA PRO A 217 -7.74 -7.70 -8.73
C PRO A 217 -8.25 -8.06 -7.33
N GLY A 218 -9.49 -8.53 -7.20
CA GLY A 218 -10.12 -8.84 -5.92
C GLY A 218 -9.30 -9.79 -5.06
N ILE A 219 -9.40 -9.61 -3.74
CA ILE A 219 -8.82 -10.55 -2.78
C ILE A 219 -9.71 -11.79 -2.74
N VAL A 220 -9.13 -12.95 -3.02
CA VAL A 220 -9.84 -14.24 -2.90
C VAL A 220 -10.07 -14.58 -1.42
N SER A 221 -11.23 -15.12 -1.09
CA SER A 221 -11.66 -15.33 0.30
C SER A 221 -10.70 -16.25 1.06
N GLU A 222 -10.14 -17.28 0.42
CA GLU A 222 -9.15 -18.18 1.01
C GLU A 222 -7.82 -17.50 1.36
N PHE A 223 -7.44 -16.44 0.65
CA PHE A 223 -6.27 -15.64 0.98
C PHE A 223 -6.51 -14.89 2.29
N ALA A 224 -7.64 -14.20 2.42
CA ALA A 224 -7.97 -13.37 3.57
C ALA A 224 -8.40 -14.16 4.82
N ALA A 225 -9.13 -15.26 4.64
CA ALA A 225 -9.70 -16.04 5.74
C ALA A 225 -8.76 -17.15 6.24
N ALA A 226 -7.76 -17.56 5.44
CA ALA A 226 -6.84 -18.64 5.82
C ALA A 226 -5.38 -18.36 5.45
N ALA A 227 -5.02 -18.36 4.15
CA ALA A 227 -3.62 -18.49 3.73
C ALA A 227 -2.72 -17.33 4.18
N PHE A 228 -3.21 -16.09 4.18
CA PHE A 228 -2.40 -14.94 4.60
C PHE A 228 -2.44 -14.67 6.12
N ARG A 229 -3.09 -15.56 6.88
CA ARG A 229 -3.07 -15.55 8.36
C ARG A 229 -1.89 -16.31 8.96
N ILE A 230 -0.95 -16.76 8.11
CA ILE A 230 0.32 -17.40 8.50
C ILE A 230 1.08 -16.59 9.56
N GLY A 231 0.96 -15.26 9.53
CA GLY A 231 1.61 -14.36 10.47
C GLY A 231 1.24 -14.61 11.94
N HIS A 232 0.10 -15.25 12.23
CA HIS A 232 -0.31 -15.53 13.60
C HIS A 232 0.61 -16.53 14.30
N SER A 233 1.24 -17.46 13.57
CA SER A 233 2.23 -18.39 14.13
C SER A 233 3.62 -17.76 14.29
N LEU A 234 3.90 -16.68 13.55
CA LEU A 234 5.15 -15.93 13.66
C LEU A 234 5.20 -15.02 14.90
N LEU A 235 4.08 -14.87 15.61
CA LEU A 235 3.94 -13.95 16.73
C LEU A 235 4.74 -14.40 17.95
N ARG A 236 5.62 -13.52 18.38
CA ARG A 236 6.32 -13.60 19.67
C ARG A 236 5.37 -13.22 20.81
N PRO A 237 5.58 -13.75 22.03
CA PRO A 237 4.82 -13.32 23.20
C PRO A 237 5.10 -11.87 23.63
N HIS A 238 6.24 -11.31 23.23
CA HIS A 238 6.64 -9.95 23.58
C HIS A 238 7.30 -9.26 22.39
N ILE A 239 7.10 -7.95 22.31
CA ILE A 239 7.79 -7.05 21.38
C ILE A 239 9.09 -6.59 22.07
N PRO A 240 10.25 -7.00 21.57
CA PRO A 240 11.55 -6.62 22.12
C PRO A 240 11.80 -5.13 21.91
N ARG A 241 12.58 -4.53 22.83
CA ARG A 241 13.04 -3.15 22.74
C ARG A 241 14.56 -3.13 22.72
N LEU A 242 15.16 -2.40 21.80
CA LEU A 242 16.62 -2.25 21.72
C LEU A 242 17.05 -0.79 21.76
N SER A 243 18.13 -0.53 22.51
CA SER A 243 18.77 0.79 22.53
C SER A 243 19.45 1.12 21.20
N ILE A 244 19.95 2.35 21.08
CA ILE A 244 20.75 2.79 19.92
C ILE A 244 21.98 1.92 19.67
N ASN A 245 22.54 1.33 20.72
CA ASN A 245 23.69 0.42 20.63
C ASN A 245 23.25 -1.05 20.45
N HIS A 246 22.00 -1.27 20.06
CA HIS A 246 21.40 -2.59 19.86
C HIS A 246 21.45 -3.50 21.09
N GLN A 247 21.49 -2.93 22.30
CA GLN A 247 21.40 -3.67 23.55
C GLN A 247 19.93 -3.80 23.99
N PRO A 248 19.50 -4.95 24.52
CA PRO A 248 18.17 -5.13 25.09
C PRO A 248 17.81 -4.05 26.12
N ILE A 249 16.57 -3.56 26.05
CA ILE A 249 15.98 -2.67 27.04
C ILE A 249 14.83 -3.41 27.70
N ASP A 250 14.91 -3.55 29.03
CA ASP A 250 13.87 -4.16 29.84
C ASP A 250 12.92 -3.12 30.45
N PRO A 251 11.65 -3.49 30.70
CA PRO A 251 11.01 -4.71 30.23
C PRO A 251 10.67 -4.63 28.73
N PRO A 252 10.59 -5.78 28.02
CA PRO A 252 9.97 -5.83 26.71
C PRO A 252 8.46 -5.57 26.82
N LEU A 253 7.80 -5.23 25.71
CA LEU A 253 6.35 -5.02 25.72
C LEU A 253 5.64 -6.36 25.56
N LEU A 254 4.93 -6.81 26.58
CA LEU A 254 4.11 -8.02 26.49
C LEU A 254 2.93 -7.79 25.54
N LEU A 255 2.68 -8.73 24.62
CA LEU A 255 1.71 -8.52 23.54
C LEU A 255 0.29 -8.26 24.07
N ARG A 256 -0.18 -9.04 25.06
CA ARG A 256 -1.50 -8.82 25.70
C ARG A 256 -1.67 -7.44 26.35
N ASP A 257 -0.56 -6.81 26.72
CA ASP A 257 -0.56 -5.47 27.35
C ASP A 257 -0.53 -4.34 26.32
N GLY A 258 -0.24 -4.65 25.05
CA GLY A 258 -0.20 -3.67 23.97
C GLY A 258 -1.53 -3.51 23.21
N PHE A 259 -2.43 -4.50 23.27
CA PHE A 259 -3.63 -4.49 22.42
C PHE A 259 -4.53 -3.27 22.66
N PHE A 260 -4.61 -2.38 21.67
CA PHE A 260 -5.36 -1.11 21.71
C PHE A 260 -5.01 -0.17 22.88
N LYS A 261 -3.81 -0.31 23.46
CA LYS A 261 -3.30 0.51 24.59
C LYS A 261 -2.09 1.32 24.12
N MET A 262 -2.36 2.48 23.54
CA MET A 262 -1.37 3.25 22.79
C MET A 262 -0.58 4.28 23.60
N ASP A 263 -0.95 4.54 24.86
CA ASP A 263 -0.30 5.56 25.70
C ASP A 263 1.20 5.32 25.89
N ALA A 264 1.63 4.05 25.94
CA ALA A 264 3.04 3.69 26.05
C ALA A 264 3.89 4.17 24.86
N LEU A 265 3.28 4.37 23.69
CA LEU A 265 3.95 4.83 22.47
C LEU A 265 4.23 6.33 22.44
N LEU A 266 3.73 7.08 23.44
CA LEU A 266 4.07 8.49 23.64
C LEU A 266 5.38 8.67 24.43
N ALA A 267 5.94 7.57 24.94
CA ALA A 267 7.21 7.60 25.66
C ALA A 267 8.37 7.95 24.71
N PRO A 268 9.33 8.80 25.14
CA PRO A 268 10.48 9.18 24.33
C PRO A 268 11.25 7.96 23.78
N GLY A 269 11.61 7.96 22.50
CA GLY A 269 12.45 6.92 21.89
C GLY A 269 11.80 5.55 21.69
N ILE A 270 10.59 5.30 22.22
CA ILE A 270 9.95 3.97 22.19
C ILE A 270 9.73 3.45 20.76
N MET A 271 9.43 4.33 19.81
CA MET A 271 9.27 3.94 18.40
C MET A 271 10.57 3.39 17.81
N ASP A 272 11.70 4.05 18.07
CA ASP A 272 13.01 3.60 17.60
C ASP A 272 13.40 2.29 18.29
N GLU A 273 13.10 2.16 19.59
CA GLU A 273 13.38 0.95 20.36
C GLU A 273 12.61 -0.27 19.85
N ILE A 274 11.32 -0.10 19.57
CA ILE A 274 10.46 -1.13 18.97
C ILE A 274 10.98 -1.48 17.58
N MET A 275 11.26 -0.49 16.72
CA MET A 275 11.71 -0.74 15.35
C MET A 275 13.05 -1.47 15.31
N ARG A 276 14.03 -1.10 16.16
CA ARG A 276 15.29 -1.87 16.30
C ARG A 276 15.02 -3.28 16.81
N GLY A 277 14.10 -3.44 17.76
CA GLY A 277 13.68 -4.74 18.27
C GLY A 277 13.10 -5.64 17.19
N LEU A 278 12.14 -5.15 16.41
CA LEU A 278 11.45 -5.92 15.37
C LEU A 278 12.41 -6.47 14.31
N VAL A 279 13.39 -5.67 13.89
CA VAL A 279 14.30 -6.05 12.80
C VAL A 279 15.50 -6.89 13.27
N ALA A 280 15.84 -6.84 14.57
CA ALA A 280 17.01 -7.54 15.11
C ALA A 280 16.66 -8.86 15.81
N THR A 281 15.38 -9.22 15.85
CA THR A 281 14.90 -10.34 16.65
C THR A 281 14.22 -11.38 15.77
N PRO A 282 14.50 -12.69 15.96
CA PRO A 282 13.81 -13.72 15.21
C PRO A 282 12.32 -13.73 15.55
N MET A 283 11.50 -13.87 14.52
CA MET A 283 10.11 -14.30 14.64
C MET A 283 10.03 -15.73 15.20
N GLU A 284 8.86 -16.13 15.70
CA GLU A 284 8.62 -17.54 16.02
C GLU A 284 8.59 -18.38 14.74
N THR A 285 8.78 -19.69 14.88
CA THR A 285 8.74 -20.63 13.75
C THR A 285 7.33 -20.66 13.15
N LEU A 286 7.23 -20.66 11.82
CA LEU A 286 5.95 -20.94 11.15
C LEU A 286 5.60 -22.42 11.30
N ASP A 287 4.69 -22.75 12.20
CA ASP A 287 4.21 -24.11 12.45
C ASP A 287 2.81 -24.12 13.10
N GLN A 288 2.36 -25.30 13.55
CA GLN A 288 1.07 -25.47 14.22
C GLN A 288 1.03 -24.95 15.68
N PHE A 289 2.12 -24.38 16.20
CA PHE A 289 2.18 -23.81 17.54
C PHE A 289 2.08 -22.29 17.47
N ILE A 290 1.27 -21.74 18.37
CA ILE A 290 0.94 -20.32 18.40
C ILE A 290 1.01 -19.87 19.86
N THR A 291 1.57 -18.69 20.10
CA THR A 291 1.79 -18.18 21.45
C THR A 291 0.49 -18.02 22.25
N GLY A 292 0.58 -18.31 23.56
CA GLY A 292 -0.50 -18.12 24.53
C GLY A 292 -1.04 -16.69 24.56
N GLU A 293 -0.25 -15.70 24.15
CA GLU A 293 -0.69 -14.30 24.10
C GLU A 293 -1.89 -14.08 23.15
N VAL A 294 -2.06 -14.93 22.13
CA VAL A 294 -3.17 -14.84 21.18
C VAL A 294 -4.09 -16.05 21.17
N THR A 295 -3.69 -17.19 21.76
CA THR A 295 -4.62 -18.32 21.96
C THR A 295 -5.41 -18.20 23.26
N ASN A 296 -4.88 -17.49 24.27
CA ASN A 296 -5.50 -17.40 25.59
C ASN A 296 -5.80 -15.94 26.01
N HIS A 297 -5.04 -14.98 25.49
CA HIS A 297 -5.05 -13.59 25.96
C HIS A 297 -5.34 -12.55 24.87
N LEU A 298 -5.85 -12.97 23.69
CA LEU A 298 -6.19 -12.02 22.64
C LEU A 298 -7.24 -11.03 23.16
N PHE A 299 -6.89 -9.75 23.10
CA PHE A 299 -7.75 -8.63 23.50
C PHE A 299 -8.28 -8.72 24.95
N GLU A 300 -7.58 -9.44 25.83
CA GLU A 300 -7.93 -9.65 27.24
C GLU A 300 -8.18 -8.33 27.98
N ASP A 301 -9.26 -8.28 28.77
CA ASP A 301 -9.44 -7.33 29.86
C ASP A 301 -9.00 -8.01 31.16
N ARG A 302 -7.84 -7.59 31.70
CA ARG A 302 -7.27 -8.15 32.94
C ARG A 302 -8.19 -8.06 34.15
N ARG A 303 -9.22 -7.20 34.12
CA ARG A 303 -10.20 -7.07 35.21
C ARG A 303 -11.25 -8.18 35.18
N ILE A 304 -11.39 -8.89 34.06
CA ILE A 304 -12.39 -9.91 33.84
C ILE A 304 -11.66 -11.25 33.60
N PRO A 305 -11.75 -12.22 34.54
CA PRO A 305 -11.15 -13.54 34.37
C PRO A 305 -11.61 -14.20 33.06
N PHE A 306 -10.66 -14.83 32.35
CA PHE A 306 -10.92 -15.55 31.10
C PHE A 306 -11.64 -14.70 30.03
N SER A 307 -11.34 -13.39 29.99
CA SER A 307 -11.90 -12.48 29.00
C SER A 307 -11.21 -12.53 27.64
N GLY A 308 -9.95 -12.99 27.61
CA GLY A 308 -9.20 -13.20 26.38
C GLY A 308 -9.86 -14.24 25.46
N ILE A 309 -9.55 -14.16 24.17
CA ILE A 309 -10.12 -15.01 23.12
C ILE A 309 -9.01 -15.82 22.45
N ASP A 310 -9.36 -16.97 21.85
CA ASP A 310 -8.45 -17.75 21.02
C ASP A 310 -8.52 -17.30 19.54
N LEU A 311 -7.47 -16.62 19.07
CA LEU A 311 -7.31 -16.18 17.68
C LEU A 311 -7.34 -17.31 16.65
N VAL A 312 -6.85 -18.50 17.01
CA VAL A 312 -6.79 -19.67 16.12
C VAL A 312 -8.18 -20.26 15.97
N SER A 313 -8.94 -20.35 17.06
CA SER A 313 -10.35 -20.73 16.99
C SER A 313 -11.15 -19.75 16.12
N LEU A 314 -10.86 -18.43 16.22
CA LEU A 314 -11.47 -17.41 15.38
C LEU A 314 -11.08 -17.57 13.91
N ASN A 315 -9.84 -17.94 13.59
CA ASN A 315 -9.40 -18.22 12.21
C ASN A 315 -10.21 -19.37 11.60
N VAL A 316 -10.30 -20.49 12.32
CA VAL A 316 -11.05 -21.68 11.87
C VAL A 316 -12.53 -21.35 11.70
N GLN A 317 -13.14 -20.71 12.71
CA GLN A 317 -14.55 -20.32 12.65
C GLN A 317 -14.83 -19.29 11.55
N ARG A 318 -13.88 -18.37 11.28
CA ARG A 318 -14.00 -17.40 10.19
C ARG A 318 -13.96 -18.07 8.83
N ALA A 319 -13.07 -19.05 8.62
CA ALA A 319 -13.05 -19.82 7.38
C ALA A 319 -14.37 -20.58 7.16
N ARG A 320 -14.96 -21.16 8.23
CA ARG A 320 -16.28 -21.81 8.19
C ARG A 320 -17.41 -20.83 7.90
N ASP A 321 -17.41 -19.66 8.55
CA ASP A 321 -18.36 -18.57 8.29
C ASP A 321 -18.33 -18.12 6.82
N HIS A 322 -17.13 -18.06 6.24
CA HIS A 322 -16.88 -17.66 4.85
C HIS A 322 -17.12 -18.81 3.86
N GLY A 323 -17.50 -20.00 4.32
CA GLY A 323 -17.74 -21.15 3.46
C GLY A 323 -16.49 -21.63 2.70
N ILE A 324 -15.30 -21.41 3.27
CA ILE A 324 -14.04 -21.81 2.64
C ILE A 324 -13.99 -23.34 2.51
N PRO A 325 -13.75 -23.88 1.29
CA PRO A 325 -13.57 -25.32 1.10
C PRO A 325 -12.43 -25.91 1.95
N SER A 326 -12.47 -27.23 2.14
CA SER A 326 -11.46 -27.93 2.94
C SER A 326 -10.07 -27.84 2.33
N TYR A 327 -9.05 -28.05 3.18
CA TYR A 327 -7.66 -28.16 2.79
C TYR A 327 -7.46 -29.13 1.62
N ASN A 328 -8.15 -30.28 1.62
CA ASN A 328 -8.00 -31.28 0.56
C ASN A 328 -8.57 -30.82 -0.80
N ASN A 329 -9.53 -29.90 -0.81
CA ASN A 329 -9.98 -29.24 -2.05
C ASN A 329 -8.89 -28.32 -2.59
N TYR A 330 -8.26 -27.52 -1.73
CA TYR A 330 -7.18 -26.61 -2.13
C TYR A 330 -5.91 -27.34 -2.56
N ARG A 331 -5.58 -28.49 -1.96
CA ARG A 331 -4.52 -29.37 -2.47
C ARG A 331 -4.75 -29.69 -3.95
N ALA A 332 -5.94 -30.16 -4.29
CA ALA A 332 -6.28 -30.50 -5.67
C ALA A 332 -6.23 -29.28 -6.61
N LEU A 333 -6.77 -28.14 -6.18
CA LEU A 333 -6.72 -26.87 -6.95
C LEU A 333 -5.28 -26.40 -7.19
N CYS A 334 -4.38 -26.67 -6.24
CA CYS A 334 -2.97 -26.35 -6.31
C CYS A 334 -2.11 -27.48 -6.91
N ASN A 335 -2.73 -28.38 -7.69
CA ASN A 335 -2.07 -29.50 -8.38
C ASN A 335 -1.32 -30.50 -7.47
N LEU A 336 -1.71 -30.57 -6.20
CA LEU A 336 -1.28 -31.64 -5.29
C LEU A 336 -2.25 -32.81 -5.38
N LYS A 337 -1.77 -34.01 -5.02
CA LYS A 337 -2.63 -35.20 -4.95
C LYS A 337 -3.67 -35.01 -3.86
N ARG A 338 -4.96 -35.08 -4.20
CA ARG A 338 -6.05 -35.16 -3.23
C ARG A 338 -5.86 -36.41 -2.37
N ALA A 339 -5.85 -36.26 -1.05
CA ALA A 339 -5.80 -37.38 -0.11
C ALA A 339 -7.12 -38.15 -0.15
N GLN A 340 -7.03 -39.49 -0.16
CA GLN A 340 -8.18 -40.37 0.08
C GLN A 340 -8.07 -41.01 1.47
N THR A 341 -6.84 -41.15 1.94
CA THR A 341 -6.48 -41.69 3.25
C THR A 341 -5.58 -40.71 3.99
N TRP A 342 -5.47 -40.88 5.31
CA TRP A 342 -4.55 -40.08 6.11
C TRP A 342 -3.09 -40.22 5.69
N ASP A 343 -2.70 -41.39 5.16
CA ASP A 343 -1.32 -41.65 4.77
C ASP A 343 -0.94 -40.91 3.47
N ASP A 344 -1.92 -40.52 2.63
CA ASP A 344 -1.72 -39.66 1.46
C ASP A 344 -1.29 -38.22 1.82
N LEU A 345 -1.33 -37.84 3.11
CA LEU A 345 -0.84 -36.55 3.60
C LEU A 345 0.65 -36.57 3.94
N SER A 346 1.28 -37.74 4.03
CA SER A 346 2.63 -37.93 4.58
C SER A 346 3.76 -37.22 3.82
N ARG A 347 3.52 -36.89 2.54
CA ARG A 347 4.47 -36.14 1.73
C ARG A 347 4.58 -34.68 2.20
N GLU A 348 3.44 -34.04 2.44
CA GLU A 348 3.39 -32.62 2.82
C GLU A 348 3.32 -32.44 4.34
N ILE A 349 2.74 -33.35 5.12
CA ILE A 349 2.49 -33.15 6.55
C ILE A 349 3.25 -34.20 7.37
N PRO A 350 3.93 -33.81 8.48
CA PRO A 350 4.62 -34.76 9.36
C PRO A 350 3.69 -35.83 9.99
N PRO A 351 4.15 -37.08 10.16
CA PRO A 351 3.33 -38.19 10.68
C PRO A 351 2.68 -37.91 12.04
N GLU A 352 3.39 -37.22 12.94
CA GLU A 352 2.90 -36.83 14.26
C GLU A 352 1.74 -35.83 14.19
N VAL A 353 1.71 -34.97 13.18
CA VAL A 353 0.62 -34.02 12.95
C VAL A 353 -0.58 -34.73 12.32
N ILE A 354 -0.35 -35.65 11.38
CA ILE A 354 -1.40 -36.52 10.83
C ILE A 354 -2.08 -37.33 11.95
N ALA A 355 -1.31 -37.85 12.90
CA ALA A 355 -1.85 -38.56 14.06
C ALA A 355 -2.73 -37.67 14.97
N ARG A 356 -2.44 -36.36 15.06
CA ARG A 356 -3.31 -35.39 15.76
C ARG A 356 -4.58 -35.09 14.96
N PHE A 357 -4.48 -34.91 13.64
CA PHE A 357 -5.67 -34.72 12.79
C PHE A 357 -6.65 -35.90 12.87
N LYS A 358 -6.15 -37.15 12.90
CA LYS A 358 -6.99 -38.36 13.09
C LYS A 358 -7.84 -38.32 14.37
N ARG A 359 -7.45 -37.55 15.38
CA ARG A 359 -8.19 -37.40 16.65
C ARG A 359 -9.25 -36.30 16.59
N ILE A 360 -9.14 -35.37 15.64
CA ILE A 360 -9.94 -34.14 15.58
C ILE A 360 -10.96 -34.20 14.44
N TYR A 361 -10.53 -34.66 13.26
CA TYR A 361 -11.33 -34.71 12.04
C TYR A 361 -11.72 -36.15 11.72
N ALA A 362 -12.97 -36.36 11.27
CA ALA A 362 -13.47 -37.68 10.91
C ALA A 362 -12.88 -38.19 9.58
N SER A 363 -12.67 -37.28 8.63
CA SER A 363 -12.08 -37.53 7.31
C SER A 363 -10.99 -36.51 6.97
N VAL A 364 -10.10 -36.88 6.03
CA VAL A 364 -9.15 -35.95 5.39
C VAL A 364 -9.86 -34.80 4.66
N ASP A 365 -11.11 -35.01 4.26
CA ASP A 365 -11.94 -34.01 3.60
C ASP A 365 -12.54 -32.97 4.55
N ASP A 366 -12.47 -33.19 5.87
CA ASP A 366 -13.00 -32.27 6.88
C ASP A 366 -11.95 -31.27 7.39
N ILE A 367 -10.68 -31.42 7.00
CA ILE A 367 -9.59 -30.57 7.48
C ILE A 367 -9.82 -29.13 6.99
N ASP A 368 -10.01 -28.19 7.92
CA ASP A 368 -10.14 -26.78 7.60
C ASP A 368 -8.86 -26.26 6.91
N LEU A 369 -8.99 -25.31 5.97
CA LEU A 369 -7.86 -24.84 5.18
C LEU A 369 -6.71 -24.26 6.03
N PHE A 370 -7.02 -23.48 7.08
CA PHE A 370 -6.01 -22.86 7.94
C PHE A 370 -5.09 -23.90 8.62
N PRO A 371 -5.61 -24.81 9.48
CA PRO A 371 -4.77 -25.81 10.13
C PRO A 371 -4.11 -26.77 9.13
N GLY A 372 -4.77 -27.12 8.03
CA GLY A 372 -4.19 -27.97 6.99
C GLY A 372 -2.95 -27.34 6.35
N GLY A 373 -3.05 -26.09 5.87
CA GLY A 373 -1.93 -25.40 5.24
C GLY A 373 -0.81 -25.01 6.21
N MET A 374 -1.12 -24.69 7.47
CA MET A 374 -0.12 -24.44 8.52
C MET A 374 0.71 -25.69 8.89
N SER A 375 0.17 -26.87 8.61
CA SER A 375 0.80 -28.15 8.95
C SER A 375 1.68 -28.72 7.84
N GLU A 376 1.72 -28.08 6.67
CA GLU A 376 2.58 -28.48 5.56
C GLU A 376 4.05 -28.15 5.85
N ARG A 377 4.94 -29.03 5.38
CA ARG A 377 6.38 -28.78 5.34
C ARG A 377 6.64 -27.56 4.45
N PRO A 378 7.50 -26.61 4.88
CA PRO A 378 7.80 -25.43 4.10
C PRO A 378 8.49 -25.80 2.78
N LEU A 379 8.26 -25.00 1.74
CA LEU A 379 9.06 -25.05 0.53
C LEU A 379 10.53 -24.74 0.85
N GLN A 380 11.46 -25.36 0.11
CA GLN A 380 12.88 -25.10 0.31
C GLN A 380 13.20 -23.61 0.09
N GLY A 381 13.67 -22.93 1.14
CA GLY A 381 13.98 -21.49 1.12
C GLY A 381 12.74 -20.57 1.20
N GLY A 382 11.56 -21.11 1.52
CA GLY A 382 10.35 -20.35 1.84
C GLY A 382 9.85 -20.69 3.26
N LEU A 383 8.83 -19.98 3.72
CA LEU A 383 8.20 -20.22 5.01
C LEU A 383 6.98 -21.12 4.92
N VAL A 384 6.22 -21.04 3.83
CA VAL A 384 4.94 -21.77 3.69
C VAL A 384 5.10 -23.06 2.89
N GLY A 385 4.18 -24.00 3.13
CA GLY A 385 4.03 -25.19 2.31
C GLY A 385 3.39 -24.92 0.93
N PRO A 386 3.32 -25.95 0.07
CA PRO A 386 2.89 -25.81 -1.32
C PRO A 386 1.46 -25.25 -1.49
N THR A 387 0.50 -25.59 -0.62
CA THR A 387 -0.88 -25.12 -0.76
C THR A 387 -0.99 -23.62 -0.49
N PHE A 388 -0.39 -23.13 0.61
CA PHE A 388 -0.37 -21.70 0.90
C PHE A 388 0.53 -20.92 -0.07
N ALA A 389 1.65 -21.49 -0.52
CA ALA A 389 2.46 -20.87 -1.57
C ALA A 389 1.67 -20.64 -2.86
N CYS A 390 0.81 -21.59 -3.23
CA CYS A 390 -0.09 -21.49 -4.37
C CYS A 390 -1.13 -20.38 -4.21
N ILE A 391 -1.88 -20.36 -3.11
CA ILE A 391 -2.90 -19.33 -2.87
C ILE A 391 -2.28 -17.93 -2.81
N ILE A 392 -1.21 -17.77 -2.03
CA ILE A 392 -0.51 -16.48 -1.87
C ILE A 392 0.12 -16.05 -3.21
N GLY A 393 0.81 -16.97 -3.90
CA GLY A 393 1.46 -16.68 -5.18
C GLY A 393 0.47 -16.25 -6.27
N ILE A 394 -0.68 -16.93 -6.36
CA ILE A 394 -1.76 -16.55 -7.28
C ILE A 394 -2.31 -15.18 -6.93
N GLN A 395 -2.61 -14.91 -5.65
CA GLN A 395 -3.15 -13.60 -5.23
C GLN A 395 -2.19 -12.46 -5.61
N PHE A 396 -0.91 -12.54 -5.24
CA PHE A 396 0.06 -11.48 -5.56
C PHE A 396 0.31 -11.33 -7.05
N ARG A 397 0.22 -12.42 -7.83
CA ARG A 397 0.29 -12.34 -9.29
C ARG A 397 -0.86 -11.49 -9.84
N GLN A 398 -2.08 -11.68 -9.33
CA GLN A 398 -3.24 -10.88 -9.75
C GLN A 398 -3.11 -9.43 -9.29
N LEU A 399 -2.64 -9.20 -8.06
CA LEU A 399 -2.41 -7.84 -7.55
C LEU A 399 -1.40 -7.04 -8.38
N ARG A 400 -0.41 -7.70 -8.98
CA ARG A 400 0.50 -7.05 -9.94
C ARG A 400 -0.12 -6.91 -11.33
N LYS A 401 -0.64 -8.02 -11.87
CA LYS A 401 -1.10 -8.09 -13.26
C LYS A 401 -2.36 -7.27 -13.54
N CYS A 402 -3.22 -7.11 -12.54
CA CYS A 402 -4.50 -6.41 -12.66
C CYS A 402 -4.44 -4.96 -12.18
N ASP A 403 -3.28 -4.49 -11.72
CA ASP A 403 -3.10 -3.11 -11.27
C ASP A 403 -2.57 -2.22 -12.40
N ARG A 404 -3.43 -1.33 -12.90
CA ARG A 404 -3.07 -0.33 -13.91
C ARG A 404 -2.00 0.65 -13.40
N PHE A 405 -1.99 0.89 -12.08
CA PHE A 405 -1.07 1.77 -11.38
C PHE A 405 0.13 1.02 -10.77
N TRP A 406 0.36 -0.24 -11.16
CA TRP A 406 1.58 -0.96 -10.80
C TRP A 406 2.80 -0.08 -11.09
N TYR A 407 3.72 0.04 -10.12
CA TYR A 407 4.74 1.08 -10.18
C TYR A 407 5.66 0.97 -11.41
N GLU A 408 5.82 -0.22 -12.00
CA GLU A 408 6.61 -0.42 -13.24
C GLU A 408 5.78 -0.28 -14.53
N THR A 409 4.52 0.17 -14.48
CA THR A 409 3.61 0.27 -15.65
C THR A 409 4.24 1.02 -16.83
N ASP A 410 3.96 0.56 -18.06
CA ASP A 410 4.42 1.20 -19.29
C ASP A 410 3.42 2.21 -19.88
N ASP A 411 2.25 2.41 -19.24
CA ASP A 411 1.24 3.39 -19.65
C ASP A 411 1.85 4.80 -19.70
N PRO A 412 1.93 5.45 -20.88
CA PRO A 412 2.61 6.74 -21.04
C PRO A 412 2.01 7.86 -20.20
N ASN A 413 0.75 7.75 -19.76
CA ASN A 413 0.08 8.76 -18.94
C ASN A 413 0.30 8.55 -17.44
N LEU A 414 0.71 7.34 -17.03
CA LEU A 414 0.82 6.96 -15.62
C LEU A 414 2.23 6.60 -15.20
N ARG A 415 3.09 6.19 -16.13
CA ARG A 415 4.41 5.63 -15.84
C ARG A 415 5.30 6.64 -15.12
N PHE A 416 6.19 6.14 -14.28
CA PHE A 416 7.35 6.91 -13.87
C PHE A 416 8.34 7.00 -15.03
N THR A 417 9.19 8.02 -15.07
CA THR A 417 10.33 8.00 -16.01
C THR A 417 11.30 6.89 -15.60
N GLU A 418 12.15 6.41 -16.53
CA GLU A 418 13.14 5.39 -16.16
C GLU A 418 14.10 5.87 -15.05
N ALA A 419 14.45 7.17 -15.04
CA ALA A 419 15.22 7.77 -13.96
C ALA A 419 14.50 7.65 -12.61
N GLN A 420 13.21 8.00 -12.56
CA GLN A 420 12.39 7.87 -11.36
C GLN A 420 12.25 6.40 -10.90
N LEU A 421 12.09 5.45 -11.83
CA LEU A 421 12.05 4.02 -11.51
C LEU A 421 13.37 3.52 -10.93
N ASN A 422 14.49 3.96 -11.47
CA ASN A 422 15.82 3.61 -10.97
C ASN A 422 16.02 4.13 -9.54
N GLU A 423 15.47 5.30 -9.21
CA GLU A 423 15.48 5.82 -7.84
C GLU A 423 14.57 5.01 -6.90
N ILE A 424 13.35 4.63 -7.33
CA ILE A 424 12.44 3.79 -6.54
C ILE A 424 13.07 2.41 -6.24
N ARG A 425 13.72 1.79 -7.23
CA ARG A 425 14.37 0.47 -7.11
C ARG A 425 15.55 0.41 -6.12
N LYS A 426 16.05 1.56 -5.66
CA LYS A 426 17.07 1.62 -4.58
C LYS A 426 16.46 1.39 -3.19
N THR A 427 15.14 1.48 -3.07
CA THR A 427 14.46 1.48 -1.77
C THR A 427 14.60 0.11 -1.08
N THR A 428 15.02 0.14 0.18
CA THR A 428 14.97 -1.01 1.09
C THR A 428 14.17 -0.67 2.34
N LEU A 429 13.53 -1.65 2.98
CA LEU A 429 12.77 -1.40 4.19
C LEU A 429 13.69 -0.86 5.30
N ALA A 430 14.91 -1.39 5.39
CA ALA A 430 15.93 -0.93 6.31
C ALA A 430 16.25 0.56 6.13
N LYS A 431 16.38 1.05 4.89
CA LYS A 431 16.60 2.47 4.62
C LYS A 431 15.41 3.33 5.03
N ILE A 432 14.19 2.92 4.70
CA ILE A 432 12.98 3.65 5.13
C ILE A 432 12.94 3.75 6.66
N ILE A 433 13.20 2.65 7.38
CA ILE A 433 13.22 2.66 8.85
C ILE A 433 14.30 3.63 9.35
N CYS A 434 15.53 3.54 8.85
CA CYS A 434 16.65 4.41 9.19
C CYS A 434 16.31 5.91 9.09
N GLU A 435 15.76 6.35 7.96
CA GLU A 435 15.45 7.77 7.71
C GLU A 435 14.34 8.32 8.61
N ASN A 436 13.49 7.42 9.12
CA ASN A 436 12.28 7.77 9.86
C ASN A 436 12.39 7.51 11.38
N MET A 437 13.54 7.03 11.85
CA MET A 437 13.91 6.99 13.28
C MET A 437 14.22 8.39 13.82
N GLU A 438 14.01 8.62 15.12
CA GLU A 438 14.34 9.87 15.78
C GLU A 438 15.85 10.08 15.86
N ILE A 439 16.58 9.04 16.27
CA ILE A 439 18.03 9.06 16.35
C ILE A 439 18.59 8.07 15.33
N THR A 440 19.13 8.63 14.25
CA THR A 440 19.78 7.89 13.17
C THR A 440 21.03 7.20 13.71
N GLY A 441 21.08 5.88 13.58
CA GLY A 441 22.23 5.06 13.98
C GLY A 441 22.74 4.22 12.82
N ASP A 442 22.92 2.94 13.08
CA ASP A 442 23.19 1.90 12.10
C ASP A 442 21.98 0.94 11.96
N MET A 443 21.93 0.25 10.83
CA MET A 443 20.88 -0.72 10.50
C MET A 443 21.48 -1.79 9.60
N GLN A 444 21.03 -3.03 9.74
CA GLN A 444 21.39 -4.09 8.80
C GLN A 444 20.82 -3.81 7.41
N ARG A 445 21.50 -4.30 6.37
CA ARG A 445 21.15 -3.98 4.98
C ARG A 445 19.75 -4.44 4.58
N ALA A 446 19.35 -5.62 5.05
CA ALA A 446 18.02 -6.19 4.82
C ALA A 446 17.25 -6.29 6.15
N ALA A 447 16.11 -5.60 6.25
CA ALA A 447 15.32 -5.53 7.50
C ALA A 447 14.59 -6.84 7.84
N PHE A 448 14.28 -7.65 6.84
CA PHE A 448 13.63 -8.96 7.03
C PHE A 448 14.60 -10.09 7.38
N ASP A 449 15.91 -9.84 7.30
CA ASP A 449 16.93 -10.83 7.63
C ASP A 449 17.62 -10.41 8.93
N LEU A 450 17.99 -11.38 9.78
CA LEU A 450 18.67 -11.08 11.03
C LEU A 450 20.03 -10.40 10.78
N PRO A 451 20.47 -9.53 11.70
CA PRO A 451 21.79 -8.93 11.61
C PRO A 451 22.89 -10.00 11.70
N SER A 452 23.89 -9.89 10.84
CA SER A 452 25.05 -10.80 10.80
C SER A 452 26.27 -10.02 10.35
N ASN A 453 27.39 -10.14 11.05
CA ASN A 453 28.62 -9.41 10.72
C ASN A 453 29.12 -9.64 9.29
N PHE A 454 28.74 -10.75 8.65
CA PHE A 454 29.15 -11.10 7.30
C PHE A 454 28.01 -11.05 6.29
N LEU A 455 26.88 -11.73 6.58
CA LEU A 455 25.80 -11.89 5.60
C LEU A 455 24.86 -10.68 5.53
N ASN A 456 24.66 -9.98 6.65
CA ASN A 456 23.75 -8.85 6.75
C ASN A 456 24.27 -7.84 7.78
N PRO A 457 25.43 -7.21 7.51
CA PRO A 457 26.10 -6.37 8.49
C PRO A 457 25.28 -5.12 8.74
N ARG A 458 25.31 -4.64 9.99
CA ARG A 458 24.85 -3.28 10.30
C ARG A 458 25.81 -2.28 9.68
N VAL A 459 25.25 -1.30 8.99
CA VAL A 459 26.00 -0.21 8.38
C VAL A 459 25.41 1.12 8.84
N PRO A 460 26.22 2.19 8.93
CA PRO A 460 25.69 3.50 9.25
C PRO A 460 24.61 3.91 8.24
N CYS A 461 23.45 4.38 8.70
CA CYS A 461 22.29 4.66 7.85
C CYS A 461 22.60 5.62 6.67
N HIS A 462 23.55 6.54 6.85
CA HIS A 462 23.96 7.52 5.82
C HIS A 462 24.73 6.89 4.64
N THR A 463 25.27 5.68 4.81
CA THR A 463 25.99 4.95 3.74
C THR A 463 25.06 4.14 2.84
N MET A 464 23.82 3.93 3.28
CA MET A 464 22.83 3.17 2.53
C MET A 464 22.28 4.00 1.36
N PRO A 465 22.03 3.39 0.19
CA PRO A 465 21.45 4.08 -0.96
C PRO A 465 20.17 4.83 -0.59
N GLN A 466 20.05 6.07 -1.05
CA GLN A 466 18.87 6.91 -0.83
C GLN A 466 18.24 7.26 -2.18
N ILE A 467 16.91 7.38 -2.19
CA ILE A 467 16.15 7.93 -3.31
C ILE A 467 16.58 9.39 -3.56
N ASP A 468 17.04 9.68 -4.78
CA ASP A 468 17.30 11.06 -5.21
C ASP A 468 16.04 11.68 -5.83
N LEU A 469 15.42 12.60 -5.09
CA LEU A 469 14.20 13.27 -5.53
C LEU A 469 14.46 14.31 -6.63
N SER A 470 15.71 14.60 -6.99
CA SER A 470 16.04 15.43 -8.16
C SER A 470 15.47 14.86 -9.47
N ALA A 471 15.24 13.54 -9.54
CA ALA A 471 14.57 12.88 -10.66
C ALA A 471 13.09 13.29 -10.84
N TRP A 472 12.49 13.97 -9.87
CA TRP A 472 11.15 14.56 -9.95
C TRP A 472 11.14 16.07 -10.21
N ARG A 473 12.31 16.70 -10.37
CA ARG A 473 12.39 18.13 -10.67
C ARG A 473 11.73 18.43 -12.01
N GLU A 474 10.79 19.36 -12.00
CA GLU A 474 10.24 19.98 -13.20
C GLU A 474 11.06 21.22 -13.53
N ASN A 475 11.43 21.35 -14.81
CA ASN A 475 12.01 22.59 -15.31
C ASN A 475 10.87 23.59 -15.50
N VAL A 476 10.74 24.54 -14.58
CA VAL A 476 9.80 25.65 -14.76
C VAL A 476 10.41 26.60 -15.78
N VAL A 477 9.90 26.56 -17.02
CA VAL A 477 10.15 27.61 -17.99
C VAL A 477 9.44 28.86 -17.50
N VAL A 478 10.18 29.87 -17.01
CA VAL A 478 9.60 31.14 -16.52
C VAL A 478 9.01 31.98 -17.67
N GLY A 479 9.34 31.60 -18.90
CA GLY A 479 8.87 32.19 -20.14
C GLY A 479 9.81 31.82 -21.29
N CYS A 480 9.37 32.06 -22.51
CA CYS A 480 10.12 31.78 -23.71
C CYS A 480 10.59 33.10 -24.34
N GLN A 481 11.78 33.10 -24.92
CA GLN A 481 12.22 34.21 -25.77
C GLN A 481 11.74 33.95 -27.20
N ILE A 482 10.81 34.77 -27.68
CA ILE A 482 10.26 34.71 -29.04
C ILE A 482 10.49 36.08 -29.69
N SER A 483 11.31 36.13 -30.73
CA SER A 483 11.73 37.36 -31.43
C SER A 483 12.18 38.50 -30.49
N GLY A 484 13.02 38.16 -29.51
CA GLY A 484 13.59 39.10 -28.54
C GLY A 484 12.60 39.61 -27.48
N ARG A 485 11.38 39.05 -27.43
CA ARG A 485 10.37 39.35 -26.39
C ARG A 485 10.22 38.16 -25.45
N GLN A 486 10.06 38.47 -24.17
CA GLN A 486 9.77 37.46 -23.16
C GLN A 486 8.27 37.17 -23.12
N ILE A 487 7.91 35.94 -23.44
CA ILE A 487 6.53 35.46 -23.53
C ILE A 487 6.27 34.51 -22.37
N GLY A 488 5.22 34.77 -21.59
CA GLY A 488 4.85 33.88 -20.49
C GLY A 488 4.38 32.51 -20.99
N VAL A 489 4.57 31.46 -20.20
CA VAL A 489 4.03 30.13 -20.52
C VAL A 489 2.50 30.23 -20.72
N GLY A 490 1.99 29.59 -21.78
CA GLY A 490 0.59 29.64 -22.20
C GLY A 490 0.25 30.84 -23.08
N GLN A 491 1.17 31.79 -23.27
CA GLN A 491 1.00 32.92 -24.19
C GLN A 491 1.61 32.63 -25.55
N SER A 492 1.06 33.26 -26.59
CA SER A 492 1.57 33.20 -27.95
C SER A 492 2.15 34.53 -28.41
N ALA A 493 3.07 34.45 -29.36
CA ALA A 493 3.64 35.60 -30.07
C ALA A 493 3.95 35.22 -31.51
N PHE A 494 3.93 36.23 -32.38
CA PHE A 494 4.25 36.07 -33.80
C PHE A 494 5.71 36.47 -34.03
N PRO A 495 6.64 35.53 -34.20
CA PRO A 495 8.01 35.89 -34.53
C PRO A 495 8.15 36.51 -35.92
N SER A 496 7.22 36.20 -36.82
CA SER A 496 7.11 36.69 -38.19
C SER A 496 5.63 36.73 -38.61
N PRO A 497 5.26 37.42 -39.71
CA PRO A 497 3.86 37.63 -40.06
C PRO A 497 3.06 36.33 -40.35
N CYS A 498 3.72 35.25 -40.77
CA CYS A 498 3.07 33.96 -41.04
C CYS A 498 3.52 32.82 -40.12
N THR A 499 4.10 33.12 -38.97
CA THR A 499 4.44 32.13 -37.96
C THR A 499 3.88 32.55 -36.61
N SER A 500 3.23 31.63 -35.90
CA SER A 500 2.80 31.82 -34.52
C SER A 500 3.53 30.83 -33.64
N CYS A 501 4.10 31.32 -32.55
CA CYS A 501 4.71 30.48 -31.53
C CYS A 501 3.94 30.60 -30.22
N ILE A 502 3.78 29.49 -29.52
CA ILE A 502 3.28 29.43 -28.15
C ILE A 502 4.42 29.03 -27.22
N CYS A 503 4.52 29.69 -26.08
CA CYS A 503 5.44 29.28 -25.03
C CYS A 503 4.79 28.15 -24.20
N THR A 504 5.41 26.99 -24.15
CA THR A 504 4.97 25.85 -23.32
C THR A 504 5.99 25.57 -22.21
N ASN A 505 5.63 24.68 -21.28
CA ASN A 505 6.56 24.19 -20.26
C ASN A 505 7.74 23.39 -20.86
N GLU A 506 7.65 22.99 -22.13
CA GLU A 506 8.71 22.30 -22.87
C GLU A 506 9.54 23.26 -23.74
N GLY A 507 9.22 24.55 -23.73
CA GLY A 507 9.87 25.59 -24.53
C GLY A 507 8.97 26.18 -25.63
N THR A 508 9.57 26.86 -26.59
CA THR A 508 8.84 27.50 -27.70
C THR A 508 8.38 26.46 -28.72
N GLN A 509 7.07 26.41 -29.01
CA GLN A 509 6.52 25.62 -30.10
C GLN A 509 5.93 26.54 -31.17
N CYS A 510 6.40 26.44 -32.41
CA CYS A 510 6.01 27.33 -33.51
C CYS A 510 5.28 26.57 -34.61
N ALA A 511 4.28 27.22 -35.21
CA ALA A 511 3.55 26.71 -36.36
C ALA A 511 3.36 27.81 -37.41
N SER A 512 3.43 27.41 -38.67
CA SER A 512 3.11 28.26 -39.81
C SER A 512 1.61 28.53 -39.89
N LEU A 513 1.24 29.77 -40.20
CA LEU A 513 -0.14 30.21 -40.37
C LEU A 513 -0.59 30.04 -41.81
N ARG A 514 -1.85 29.63 -41.97
CA ARG A 514 -2.54 29.67 -43.26
C ARG A 514 -3.19 31.03 -43.43
N ILE A 515 -2.79 31.76 -44.47
CA ILE A 515 -3.33 33.10 -44.77
C ILE A 515 -4.51 32.98 -45.72
N THR A 516 -5.65 33.55 -45.33
CA THR A 516 -6.88 33.58 -46.14
C THR A 516 -7.10 34.92 -46.83
N ASP A 517 -6.49 36.01 -46.34
CA ASP A 517 -6.57 37.35 -46.93
C ASP A 517 -5.22 38.08 -46.82
N CYS A 518 -4.51 38.20 -47.94
CA CYS A 518 -3.23 38.89 -48.03
C CYS A 518 -3.34 40.42 -47.90
N ASN A 519 -4.49 41.01 -48.24
CA ASN A 519 -4.71 42.45 -48.08
C ASN A 519 -4.91 42.81 -46.61
N GLN A 520 -5.56 41.94 -45.84
CA GLN A 520 -5.65 42.09 -44.40
C GLN A 520 -4.26 41.98 -43.75
N LEU A 521 -3.48 40.97 -44.14
CA LEU A 521 -2.11 40.80 -43.63
C LEU A 521 -1.23 42.05 -43.89
N ALA A 522 -1.36 42.67 -45.06
CA ALA A 522 -0.66 43.89 -45.44
C ALA A 522 -1.10 45.16 -44.68
N ARG A 523 -2.21 45.12 -43.94
CA ARG A 523 -2.62 46.19 -43.02
C ARG A 523 -1.99 46.01 -41.64
N GLU A 524 -1.66 44.78 -41.26
CA GLU A 524 -1.14 44.44 -39.93
C GLU A 524 0.39 44.39 -39.91
N TRP A 525 1.03 44.09 -41.05
CA TRP A 525 2.49 43.97 -41.18
C TRP A 525 3.02 44.74 -42.40
N SER A 526 4.26 45.23 -42.32
CA SER A 526 4.88 45.93 -43.45
C SER A 526 5.15 44.98 -44.62
N ARG A 527 5.11 45.52 -45.84
CA ARG A 527 5.35 44.74 -47.06
C ARG A 527 6.71 44.04 -47.03
N GLU A 528 7.73 44.72 -46.50
CA GLU A 528 9.08 44.18 -46.36
C GLU A 528 9.10 42.98 -45.40
N ALA A 529 8.38 43.06 -44.26
CA ALA A 529 8.29 41.96 -43.31
C ALA A 529 7.54 40.74 -43.87
N ILE A 530 6.49 40.97 -44.67
CA ILE A 530 5.72 39.90 -45.30
C ILE A 530 6.53 39.20 -46.41
N LEU A 531 7.30 39.95 -47.20
CA LEU A 531 8.15 39.38 -48.25
C LEU A 531 9.40 38.70 -47.72
N ALA A 532 9.88 39.09 -46.52
CA ALA A 532 11.00 38.45 -45.83
C ALA A 532 10.63 37.15 -45.10
N ASP A 533 9.34 36.86 -44.93
CA ASP A 533 8.84 35.61 -44.37
C ASP A 533 8.52 34.64 -45.52
N ASP A 534 9.24 33.52 -45.60
CA ASP A 534 9.11 32.54 -46.69
C ASP A 534 7.69 31.95 -46.81
N VAL A 535 7.02 31.74 -45.67
CA VAL A 535 5.66 31.18 -45.59
C VAL A 535 4.65 32.19 -46.12
N CYS A 536 4.83 33.46 -45.77
CA CYS A 536 4.02 34.56 -46.29
C CYS A 536 4.29 34.84 -47.76
N SER A 537 5.55 34.85 -48.18
CA SER A 537 5.97 35.12 -49.56
C SER A 537 5.37 34.08 -50.51
N ALA A 538 5.38 32.80 -50.11
CA ALA A 538 4.73 31.72 -50.86
C ALA A 538 3.20 31.90 -50.98
N GLN A 539 2.53 32.42 -49.95
CA GLN A 539 1.07 32.56 -49.92
C GLN A 539 0.57 33.88 -50.53
N CYS A 540 1.33 34.97 -50.41
CA CYS A 540 0.90 36.35 -50.68
C CYS A 540 1.83 37.14 -51.60
N GLY A 541 3.00 36.60 -51.99
CA GLY A 541 4.01 37.32 -52.77
C GLY A 541 3.49 37.88 -54.09
N LEU A 542 2.65 37.13 -54.81
CA LEU A 542 2.05 37.56 -56.08
C LEU A 542 1.08 38.74 -55.91
N VAL A 543 0.27 38.72 -54.84
CA VAL A 543 -0.68 39.80 -54.53
C VAL A 543 0.06 41.09 -54.16
N LEU A 544 1.18 40.95 -53.45
CA LEU A 544 1.96 42.09 -52.97
C LEU A 544 2.94 42.65 -54.01
N GLN A 545 3.34 41.89 -55.01
CA GLN A 545 4.19 42.36 -56.12
C GLN A 545 3.39 43.13 -57.20
N GLY A 546 2.08 42.92 -57.30
CA GLY A 546 1.21 43.58 -58.29
C GLY A 546 0.97 45.09 -58.11
N ASN A 547 1.38 45.69 -56.99
CA ASN A 547 1.18 47.13 -56.70
C ASN A 547 2.30 48.06 -57.21
N GLN A 548 3.18 47.62 -58.11
CA GLN A 548 4.07 48.50 -58.85
C GLN A 548 3.79 48.43 -60.36
N ALA A 549 3.05 49.41 -60.87
CA ALA A 549 3.13 49.84 -62.27
C ALA A 549 2.84 51.35 -62.38
N PRO A 550 3.60 52.11 -63.21
CA PRO A 550 3.47 53.56 -63.39
C PRO A 550 2.35 53.92 -64.39
N GLY A 551 1.94 55.19 -64.38
CA GLY A 551 0.61 55.64 -64.81
C GLY A 551 0.30 55.68 -66.31
N ILE A 552 -1.00 55.81 -66.61
CA ILE A 552 -1.58 56.30 -67.87
C ILE A 552 -2.83 57.15 -67.51
N PRO A 553 -3.08 58.28 -68.20
CA PRO A 553 -3.98 59.34 -67.73
C PRO A 553 -5.42 59.21 -68.23
N GLY A 554 -6.32 59.84 -67.46
CA GLY A 554 -7.60 60.38 -67.94
C GLY A 554 -8.81 59.45 -67.82
N LEU A 555 -9.77 59.84 -66.98
CA LEU A 555 -11.19 59.97 -67.30
C LEU A 555 -11.91 60.65 -66.12
N SER A 556 -12.55 61.78 -66.41
CA SER A 556 -13.35 62.60 -65.50
C SER A 556 -14.65 61.88 -65.07
N PRO A 557 -15.29 62.30 -63.97
CA PRO A 557 -16.21 61.48 -63.19
C PRO A 557 -17.63 61.44 -63.79
N PRO A 558 -18.42 60.36 -63.58
CA PRO A 558 -19.86 60.41 -63.74
C PRO A 558 -20.54 60.98 -62.47
N PRO A 559 -21.74 61.57 -62.60
CA PRO A 559 -22.32 62.43 -61.57
C PRO A 559 -22.94 61.65 -60.42
N SER A 560 -23.09 62.36 -59.31
CA SER A 560 -23.72 61.94 -58.06
C SER A 560 -25.15 61.42 -58.23
N ARG A 561 -25.47 60.36 -57.48
CA ARG A 561 -26.82 60.09 -57.00
C ARG A 561 -26.77 59.67 -55.52
N THR A 562 -27.46 60.46 -54.69
CA THR A 562 -28.17 60.07 -53.46
C THR A 562 -28.92 58.75 -53.69
N ILE A 563 -28.97 57.77 -52.79
CA ILE A 563 -29.06 57.71 -51.32
C ILE A 563 -28.13 56.63 -50.80
#